data_AF-A0ABD5RWP5-F1
#
_entry.id   AF-A0ABD5RWP5-F1
#
_cell.length_a   1.000
_cell.length_b   1.000
_cell.length_c   1.000
_cell.angle_alpha   90.00
_cell.angle_beta   90.00
_cell.angle_gamma   90.00
#
_symmetry.space_group_name_H-M   'P 1'
#
loop_
_entity.id
_entity.type
_entity.pdbx_description
1 polymer ?
#
loop_
_entity_poly.entity_id
_entity_poly.type
_entity_poly.pdbx_seq_one_letter_code
_entity_poly.pdbx_strand_id
1 'polypeptide(L)'
;LGDPPTTDRIEAIRERVPGIEFKLDPTADWDDELVAALGDLGAVRIADLKGRYEGTEVDNPADPDLYRRVFEEFPDAVVEDPALEPGVESLVRDEAERVSWDYPITGVESVERLPFEPRWLNVKPSRFGTVESLLDTIDWAEARDVSLYGGGQFELAVGRDQIQALASLLYPDGPNDVAPGVYNDPEVPDELPASPLDPPEGAPGFGY
;
A
#
# COMPACT_ATOMS: atom_id res chain seq x y z
N LEU A 1 7.01 12.60 -4.11
CA LEU A 1 8.21 12.59 -4.96
C LEU A 1 8.86 13.98 -5.06
N GLY A 2 8.66 14.87 -4.08
CA GLY A 2 9.00 16.28 -4.23
C GLY A 2 7.92 17.07 -5.00
N ASP A 3 8.16 18.36 -5.17
CA ASP A 3 7.38 19.29 -5.99
C ASP A 3 8.38 20.17 -6.79
N PRO A 4 8.55 19.96 -8.11
CA PRO A 4 7.86 18.96 -8.94
C PRO A 4 8.31 17.52 -8.60
N PRO A 5 7.52 16.49 -8.98
CA PRO A 5 7.83 15.10 -8.67
C PRO A 5 9.00 14.56 -9.51
N THR A 6 9.98 13.88 -8.88
CA THR A 6 11.14 13.24 -9.54
C THR A 6 11.43 11.83 -8.98
N THR A 7 12.30 11.07 -9.65
CA THR A 7 12.77 9.75 -9.18
C THR A 7 13.89 9.82 -8.15
N ASP A 8 14.47 11.00 -7.89
CA ASP A 8 15.71 11.17 -7.11
C ASP A 8 15.67 10.48 -5.74
N ARG A 9 14.56 10.62 -5.00
CA ARG A 9 14.40 9.99 -3.68
C ARG A 9 14.36 8.46 -3.77
N ILE A 10 13.69 7.92 -4.79
CA ILE A 10 13.60 6.47 -5.00
C ILE A 10 14.98 5.91 -5.33
N GLU A 11 15.69 6.54 -6.26
CA GLU A 11 17.04 6.15 -6.65
C GLU A 11 17.99 6.21 -5.44
N ALA A 12 17.94 7.30 -4.68
CA ALA A 12 18.73 7.44 -3.46
C ALA A 12 18.46 6.29 -2.47
N ILE A 13 17.20 5.97 -2.17
CA ILE A 13 16.88 4.87 -1.24
C ILE A 13 17.38 3.52 -1.79
N ARG A 14 17.24 3.25 -3.08
CA ARG A 14 17.69 2.01 -3.73
C ARG A 14 19.21 1.84 -3.73
N GLU A 15 19.97 2.93 -3.78
CA GLU A 15 21.43 2.89 -3.62
C GLU A 15 21.84 2.37 -2.23
N ARG A 16 21.07 2.72 -1.18
CA ARG A 16 21.33 2.25 0.20
C ARG A 16 20.78 0.85 0.43
N VAL A 17 19.61 0.55 -0.14
CA VAL A 17 18.91 -0.74 0.04
C VAL A 17 18.53 -1.33 -1.32
N PRO A 18 19.45 -2.05 -1.97
CA PRO A 18 19.17 -2.69 -3.26
C PRO A 18 18.00 -3.67 -3.17
N GLY A 19 17.07 -3.58 -4.12
CA GLY A 19 15.89 -4.45 -4.19
C GLY A 19 14.69 -4.01 -3.36
N ILE A 20 14.77 -2.87 -2.66
CA ILE A 20 13.59 -2.28 -2.00
C ILE A 20 12.54 -1.85 -3.02
N GLU A 21 11.28 -2.06 -2.65
CA GLU A 21 10.10 -1.73 -3.42
C GLU A 21 9.30 -0.61 -2.74
N PHE A 22 8.46 0.07 -3.51
CA PHE A 22 7.75 1.27 -3.07
C PHE A 22 6.25 1.15 -3.27
N LYS A 23 5.52 1.62 -2.27
CA LYS A 23 4.17 2.14 -2.45
C LYS A 23 4.26 3.61 -2.83
N LEU A 24 3.62 4.00 -3.92
CA LEU A 24 3.55 5.39 -4.35
C LEU A 24 2.09 5.82 -4.54
N ASP A 25 1.86 7.13 -4.49
CA ASP A 25 0.56 7.75 -4.68
C ASP A 25 0.56 8.54 -6.01
N PRO A 26 0.19 7.92 -7.16
CA PRO A 26 0.11 8.65 -8.42
C PRO A 26 -0.93 9.77 -8.36
N THR A 27 -0.57 10.95 -8.83
CA THR A 27 -1.48 12.11 -8.89
C THR A 27 -1.58 12.64 -10.31
N ALA A 28 -2.52 13.55 -10.55
CA ALA A 28 -2.68 14.21 -11.86
C ALA A 28 -1.42 15.01 -12.30
N ASP A 29 -0.52 15.34 -11.38
CA ASP A 29 0.74 16.04 -11.68
C ASP A 29 1.83 15.12 -12.25
N TRP A 30 1.63 13.81 -12.24
CA TRP A 30 2.57 12.88 -12.85
C TRP A 30 2.37 12.88 -14.36
N ASP A 31 3.43 13.19 -15.10
CA ASP A 31 3.46 13.14 -16.56
C ASP A 31 3.96 11.79 -17.08
N ASP A 32 3.91 11.61 -18.40
CA ASP A 32 4.28 10.36 -19.07
C ASP A 32 5.77 10.03 -18.87
N GLU A 33 6.63 11.06 -18.79
CA GLU A 33 8.07 10.90 -18.59
C GLU A 33 8.37 10.35 -17.19
N LEU A 34 7.74 10.91 -16.15
CA LEU A 34 7.90 10.42 -14.79
C LEU A 34 7.36 9.01 -14.62
N VAL A 35 6.15 8.71 -15.13
CA VAL A 35 5.55 7.37 -14.99
C VAL A 35 6.42 6.33 -15.69
N ALA A 36 6.88 6.59 -16.92
CA ALA A 36 7.78 5.69 -17.64
C ALA A 36 9.11 5.48 -16.90
N ALA A 37 9.71 6.55 -16.36
CA ALA A 37 10.94 6.44 -15.56
C ALA A 37 10.75 5.57 -14.32
N LEU A 38 9.61 5.71 -13.62
CA LEU A 38 9.27 4.85 -12.48
C LEU A 38 9.04 3.39 -12.89
N GLY A 39 8.43 3.16 -14.06
CA GLY A 39 8.22 1.82 -14.64
C GLY A 39 9.54 1.14 -14.95
N ASP A 40 10.47 1.86 -15.59
CA ASP A 40 11.82 1.39 -15.92
C ASP A 40 12.65 1.04 -14.67
N LEU A 41 12.43 1.71 -13.54
CA LEU A 41 13.08 1.38 -12.28
C LEU A 41 12.64 0.00 -11.74
N GLY A 42 11.43 -0.46 -12.12
CA GLY A 42 10.86 -1.75 -11.73
C GLY A 42 10.70 -1.92 -10.22
N ALA A 43 10.45 -0.82 -9.50
CA ALA A 43 10.41 -0.79 -8.04
C ALA A 43 9.05 -0.35 -7.47
N VAL A 44 8.08 -0.04 -8.32
CA VAL A 44 6.70 0.31 -7.89
C VAL A 44 5.94 -0.98 -7.62
N ARG A 45 5.65 -1.26 -6.35
CA ARG A 45 4.94 -2.48 -5.93
C ARG A 45 3.47 -2.23 -5.64
N ILE A 46 3.15 -1.05 -5.14
CA ILE A 46 1.78 -0.59 -4.92
C ILE A 46 1.63 0.82 -5.51
N ALA A 47 0.57 1.04 -6.27
CA ALA A 47 0.14 2.36 -6.72
C ALA A 47 -1.22 2.69 -6.10
N ASP A 48 -1.25 3.62 -5.14
CA ASP A 48 -2.47 4.02 -4.44
C ASP A 48 -3.10 5.24 -5.10
N LEU A 49 -4.22 5.01 -5.77
CA LEU A 49 -4.92 6.03 -6.55
C LEU A 49 -5.80 6.92 -5.68
N LYS A 50 -6.07 6.55 -4.42
CA LYS A 50 -6.91 7.28 -3.48
C LYS A 50 -8.30 7.67 -4.01
N GLY A 51 -8.82 6.96 -5.00
CA GLY A 51 -10.13 7.24 -5.62
C GLY A 51 -11.34 6.90 -4.73
N ARG A 52 -11.12 6.57 -3.46
CA ARG A 52 -12.14 6.34 -2.43
C ARG A 52 -12.20 7.42 -1.37
N TYR A 53 -11.28 8.38 -1.43
CA TYR A 53 -11.08 9.42 -0.43
C TYR A 53 -11.80 10.74 -0.79
N GLU A 54 -12.96 10.65 -1.45
CA GLU A 54 -13.75 11.80 -1.93
C GLU A 54 -13.99 12.84 -0.81
N GLY A 55 -13.64 14.10 -1.08
CA GLY A 55 -13.83 15.22 -0.16
C GLY A 55 -12.86 15.27 1.03
N THR A 56 -11.78 14.49 1.00
CA THR A 56 -10.71 14.55 2.01
C THR A 56 -9.49 15.32 1.50
N GLU A 57 -8.49 15.54 2.35
CA GLU A 57 -7.23 16.23 1.97
C GLU A 57 -6.37 15.42 0.99
N VAL A 58 -6.61 14.11 0.89
CA VAL A 58 -5.88 13.19 0.01
C VAL A 58 -6.73 12.71 -1.17
N ASP A 59 -7.85 13.40 -1.43
CA ASP A 59 -8.74 13.13 -2.56
C ASP A 59 -7.99 13.30 -3.89
N ASN A 60 -8.15 12.32 -4.78
CA ASN A 60 -7.51 12.29 -6.09
C ASN A 60 -8.57 11.98 -7.15
N PRO A 61 -8.90 12.95 -8.03
CA PRO A 61 -9.92 12.77 -9.04
C PRO A 61 -9.65 11.56 -9.95
N ALA A 62 -10.73 10.90 -10.38
CA ALA A 62 -10.69 9.75 -11.28
C ALA A 62 -10.32 10.15 -12.73
N ASP A 63 -9.07 10.57 -12.95
CA ASP A 63 -8.55 10.92 -14.27
C ASP A 63 -8.27 9.66 -15.11
N PRO A 64 -8.99 9.43 -16.23
CA PRO A 64 -8.76 8.27 -17.09
C PRO A 64 -7.36 8.20 -17.68
N ASP A 65 -6.69 9.32 -17.91
CA ASP A 65 -5.35 9.34 -18.47
C ASP A 65 -4.31 8.89 -17.44
N LEU A 66 -4.45 9.31 -16.17
CA LEU A 66 -3.65 8.77 -15.07
C LEU A 66 -3.85 7.26 -14.89
N TYR A 67 -5.10 6.78 -14.91
CA TYR A 67 -5.41 5.37 -14.71
C TYR A 67 -4.79 4.50 -15.81
N ARG A 68 -4.90 4.91 -17.09
CA ARG A 68 -4.25 4.18 -18.19
C ARG A 68 -2.74 4.10 -18.00
N ARG A 69 -2.10 5.22 -17.68
CA ARG A 69 -0.64 5.26 -17.45
C ARG A 69 -0.20 4.35 -16.31
N VAL A 70 -0.89 4.39 -15.18
CA VAL A 70 -0.62 3.49 -14.03
C VAL A 70 -0.79 2.03 -14.42
N PHE A 71 -1.89 1.68 -15.11
CA PHE A 71 -2.14 0.30 -15.47
C PHE A 71 -1.17 -0.23 -16.55
N GLU A 72 -0.79 0.61 -17.51
CA GLU A 72 0.10 0.26 -18.63
C GLU A 72 1.57 0.18 -18.19
N GLU A 73 2.05 1.16 -17.43
CA GLU A 73 3.47 1.28 -17.06
C GLU A 73 3.83 0.50 -15.79
N PHE A 74 2.85 0.18 -14.93
CA PHE A 74 3.04 -0.65 -13.73
C PHE A 74 2.22 -1.96 -13.80
N PRO A 75 2.53 -2.86 -14.75
CA PRO A 75 1.73 -4.07 -14.97
C PRO A 75 1.78 -5.06 -13.80
N ASP A 76 2.87 -5.05 -13.02
CA ASP A 76 3.08 -5.96 -11.88
C ASP A 76 2.70 -5.34 -10.53
N ALA A 77 2.30 -4.07 -10.51
CA ALA A 77 1.92 -3.36 -9.29
C ALA A 77 0.47 -3.66 -8.88
N VAL A 78 0.27 -3.78 -7.57
CA VAL A 78 -1.06 -3.77 -6.97
C VAL A 78 -1.59 -2.33 -7.00
N VAL A 79 -2.83 -2.14 -7.45
CA VAL A 79 -3.45 -0.82 -7.56
C VAL A 79 -4.47 -0.63 -6.44
N GLU A 80 -4.15 0.23 -5.48
CA GLU A 80 -4.95 0.44 -4.27
C GLU A 80 -6.03 1.52 -4.48
N ASP A 81 -7.22 1.23 -3.96
CA ASP A 81 -8.37 2.15 -3.88
C ASP A 81 -8.69 2.93 -5.17
N PRO A 82 -8.79 2.27 -6.34
CA PRO A 82 -9.25 2.95 -7.55
C PRO A 82 -10.72 3.40 -7.37
N ALA A 83 -11.06 4.52 -8.00
CA ALA A 83 -12.44 4.96 -8.19
C ALA A 83 -13.19 3.97 -9.11
N LEU A 84 -14.52 3.92 -8.99
CA LEU A 84 -15.39 3.15 -9.89
C LEU A 84 -16.48 4.06 -10.46
N GLU A 85 -16.03 5.17 -11.04
CA GLU A 85 -16.88 6.16 -11.69
C GLU A 85 -16.86 5.99 -13.21
N PRO A 86 -17.87 6.56 -13.91
CA PRO A 86 -17.87 6.60 -15.37
C PRO A 86 -16.56 7.21 -15.90
N GLY A 87 -15.89 6.48 -16.80
CA GLY A 87 -14.63 6.90 -17.41
C GLY A 87 -13.42 6.05 -17.00
N VAL A 88 -13.42 5.52 -15.77
CA VAL A 88 -12.35 4.65 -15.25
C VAL A 88 -12.82 3.24 -14.90
N GLU A 89 -14.11 3.04 -14.62
CA GLU A 89 -14.63 1.76 -14.13
C GLU A 89 -14.24 0.55 -15.00
N SER A 90 -14.30 0.67 -16.33
CA SER A 90 -13.90 -0.43 -17.22
C SER A 90 -12.43 -0.79 -17.08
N LEU A 91 -11.54 0.21 -17.01
CA LEU A 91 -10.11 0.00 -16.83
C LEU A 91 -9.83 -0.75 -15.53
N VAL A 92 -10.50 -0.35 -14.45
CA VAL A 92 -10.35 -0.99 -13.13
C VAL A 92 -10.87 -2.42 -13.14
N ARG A 93 -12.00 -2.68 -13.83
CA ARG A 93 -12.57 -4.03 -13.93
C ARG A 93 -11.71 -4.98 -14.76
N ASP A 94 -11.06 -4.47 -15.81
CA ASP A 94 -10.12 -5.24 -16.61
C ASP A 94 -8.90 -5.69 -15.79
N GLU A 95 -8.58 -4.94 -14.72
CA GLU A 95 -7.42 -5.16 -13.84
C GLU A 95 -7.79 -5.68 -12.44
N ALA A 96 -9.03 -6.19 -12.28
CA ALA A 96 -9.60 -6.56 -10.97
C ALA A 96 -8.72 -7.52 -10.14
N GLU A 97 -7.92 -8.36 -10.79
CA GLU A 97 -7.04 -9.34 -10.14
C GLU A 97 -5.89 -8.71 -9.33
N ARG A 98 -5.53 -7.46 -9.63
CA ARG A 98 -4.47 -6.71 -8.94
C ARG A 98 -4.96 -5.44 -8.26
N VAL A 99 -6.28 -5.24 -8.20
CA VAL A 99 -6.88 -4.18 -7.40
C VAL A 99 -6.86 -4.58 -5.93
N SER A 100 -6.42 -3.65 -5.07
CA SER A 100 -6.53 -3.78 -3.61
C SER A 100 -7.44 -2.73 -3.00
N TRP A 101 -7.94 -3.04 -1.82
CA TRP A 101 -8.85 -2.19 -1.07
C TRP A 101 -8.26 -1.85 0.30
N ASP A 102 -8.24 -0.57 0.62
CA ASP A 102 -7.83 -0.03 1.92
C ASP A 102 -8.98 0.73 2.57
N TYR A 103 -9.35 1.90 2.02
CA TYR A 103 -10.32 2.83 2.57
C TYR A 103 -11.63 2.19 3.09
N PRO A 104 -12.31 1.31 2.33
CA PRO A 104 -13.58 0.75 2.78
C PRO A 104 -13.43 -0.34 3.84
N ILE A 105 -12.23 -0.87 4.08
CA ILE A 105 -12.01 -2.10 4.84
C ILE A 105 -12.01 -1.82 6.35
N THR A 106 -13.03 -2.36 7.02
CA THR A 106 -13.27 -2.22 8.48
C THR A 106 -13.69 -3.55 9.14
N GLY A 107 -13.72 -4.65 8.38
CA GLY A 107 -14.14 -5.98 8.84
C GLY A 107 -14.73 -6.83 7.71
N VAL A 108 -15.04 -8.10 7.97
CA VAL A 108 -15.62 -9.04 6.97
C VAL A 108 -16.82 -8.43 6.23
N GLU A 109 -17.75 -7.81 6.95
CA GLU A 109 -18.96 -7.23 6.35
C GLU A 109 -18.63 -6.12 5.33
N SER A 110 -17.54 -5.37 5.55
CA SER A 110 -17.08 -4.36 4.59
C SER A 110 -16.47 -4.96 3.34
N VAL A 111 -15.77 -6.08 3.48
CA VAL A 111 -15.18 -6.84 2.37
C VAL A 111 -16.29 -7.45 1.50
N GLU A 112 -17.32 -8.01 2.12
CA GLU A 112 -18.46 -8.62 1.40
C GLU A 112 -19.33 -7.61 0.64
N ARG A 113 -19.21 -6.32 0.95
CA ARG A 113 -19.87 -5.22 0.24
C ARG A 113 -19.06 -4.67 -0.94
N LEU A 114 -17.86 -5.19 -1.17
CA LEU A 114 -17.03 -4.74 -2.29
C LEU A 114 -17.73 -5.02 -3.64
N PRO A 115 -17.44 -4.19 -4.65
CA PRO A 115 -18.10 -4.26 -5.97
C PRO A 115 -17.70 -5.48 -6.80
N PHE A 116 -16.66 -6.20 -6.39
CA PHE A 116 -16.23 -7.50 -6.90
C PHE A 116 -15.39 -8.22 -5.84
N GLU A 117 -15.19 -9.53 -6.01
CA GLU A 117 -14.40 -10.34 -5.10
C GLU A 117 -12.93 -9.87 -5.10
N PRO A 118 -12.38 -9.46 -3.95
CA PRO A 118 -11.03 -8.90 -3.90
C PRO A 118 -9.97 -10.00 -4.00
N ARG A 119 -8.84 -9.68 -4.64
CA ARG A 119 -7.62 -10.50 -4.59
C ARG A 119 -6.60 -9.99 -3.58
N TRP A 120 -6.71 -8.71 -3.20
CA TRP A 120 -5.79 -8.02 -2.31
C TRP A 120 -6.54 -7.14 -1.31
N LEU A 121 -6.10 -7.12 -0.06
CA LEU A 121 -6.60 -6.23 0.98
C LEU A 121 -5.44 -5.59 1.74
N ASN A 122 -5.54 -4.28 1.95
CA ASN A 122 -4.70 -3.54 2.88
C ASN A 122 -5.33 -3.64 4.29
N VAL A 123 -4.54 -4.06 5.27
CA VAL A 123 -4.97 -4.25 6.64
C VAL A 123 -4.41 -3.12 7.52
N LYS A 124 -5.32 -2.27 8.02
CA LYS A 124 -5.03 -1.25 9.03
C LYS A 124 -5.75 -1.60 10.34
N PRO A 125 -5.08 -2.21 11.33
CA PRO A 125 -5.70 -2.71 12.57
C PRO A 125 -6.60 -1.70 13.28
N SER A 126 -6.22 -0.43 13.26
CA SER A 126 -6.99 0.72 13.79
C SER A 126 -8.41 0.87 13.21
N ARG A 127 -8.70 0.34 12.01
CA ARG A 127 -10.00 0.45 11.33
C ARG A 127 -11.00 -0.62 11.71
N PHE A 128 -10.57 -1.70 12.36
CA PHE A 128 -11.42 -2.86 12.65
C PHE A 128 -12.22 -2.72 13.96
N GLY A 129 -11.87 -1.76 14.80
CA GLY A 129 -12.52 -1.48 16.08
C GLY A 129 -12.19 -2.48 17.19
N THR A 130 -12.04 -3.77 16.89
CA THR A 130 -11.63 -4.83 17.83
C THR A 130 -10.60 -5.77 17.21
N VAL A 131 -9.79 -6.41 18.06
CA VAL A 131 -8.85 -7.47 17.64
C VAL A 131 -9.60 -8.68 17.08
N GLU A 132 -10.77 -9.01 17.65
CA GLU A 132 -11.62 -10.10 17.14
C GLU A 132 -12.05 -9.84 15.69
N SER A 133 -12.56 -8.64 15.38
CA SER A 133 -12.96 -8.26 14.00
C SER A 133 -11.79 -8.29 13.01
N LEU A 134 -10.60 -7.85 13.47
CA LEU A 134 -9.37 -7.94 12.69
C LEU A 134 -9.04 -9.40 12.36
N LEU A 135 -8.98 -10.27 13.37
CA LEU A 135 -8.64 -11.69 13.20
C LEU A 135 -9.68 -12.44 12.36
N ASP A 136 -10.96 -12.18 12.57
CA ASP A 136 -12.05 -12.75 11.75
C ASP A 136 -11.88 -12.39 10.27
N THR A 137 -11.39 -11.18 9.98
CA THR A 137 -11.16 -10.73 8.59
C THR A 137 -9.91 -11.36 7.99
N ILE A 138 -8.87 -11.57 8.78
CA ILE A 138 -7.67 -12.30 8.35
C ILE A 138 -8.04 -13.75 8.04
N ASP A 139 -8.75 -14.44 8.93
CA ASP A 139 -9.23 -15.81 8.73
C ASP A 139 -10.12 -15.91 7.48
N TRP A 140 -10.98 -14.91 7.25
CA TRP A 140 -11.81 -14.83 6.05
C TRP A 140 -10.97 -14.77 4.76
N ALA A 141 -9.89 -13.99 4.77
CA ALA A 141 -9.00 -13.78 3.63
C ALA A 141 -8.12 -15.00 3.37
N GLU A 142 -7.55 -15.61 4.41
CA GLU A 142 -6.78 -16.85 4.32
C GLU A 142 -7.61 -17.98 3.72
N ALA A 143 -8.86 -18.13 4.18
CA ALA A 143 -9.76 -19.18 3.68
C ALA A 143 -10.16 -19.00 2.19
N ARG A 144 -9.84 -17.86 1.58
CA ARG A 144 -10.19 -17.49 0.19
C ARG A 144 -8.98 -17.19 -0.68
N ASP A 145 -7.77 -17.43 -0.18
CA ASP A 145 -6.52 -17.13 -0.87
C ASP A 145 -6.44 -15.65 -1.31
N VAL A 146 -6.92 -14.73 -0.46
CA VAL A 146 -6.81 -13.28 -0.65
C VAL A 146 -5.51 -12.79 -0.04
N SER A 147 -4.71 -12.07 -0.82
CA SER A 147 -3.43 -11.55 -0.38
C SER A 147 -3.61 -10.37 0.57
N LEU A 148 -2.88 -10.38 1.68
CA LEU A 148 -2.91 -9.31 2.68
C LEU A 148 -1.56 -8.58 2.74
N TYR A 149 -1.62 -7.30 3.08
CA TYR A 149 -0.45 -6.51 3.47
C TYR A 149 -0.88 -5.43 4.46
N GLY A 150 0.05 -4.99 5.30
CA GLY A 150 -0.20 -3.97 6.31
C GLY A 150 -0.14 -2.58 5.71
N GLY A 151 -1.06 -1.71 6.11
CA GLY A 151 -1.00 -0.28 5.82
C GLY A 151 -0.81 0.53 7.09
N GLY A 152 0.08 1.51 7.04
CA GLY A 152 0.21 2.49 8.13
C GLY A 152 -0.99 3.44 8.22
N GLN A 153 -1.28 3.90 9.43
CA GLN A 153 -2.15 5.03 9.73
C GLN A 153 -1.48 6.00 10.71
N PHE A 154 -0.19 6.29 10.46
CA PHE A 154 0.65 7.19 11.26
C PHE A 154 0.80 6.76 12.72
N GLU A 155 0.68 5.47 13.02
CA GLU A 155 0.88 4.95 14.37
C GLU A 155 2.31 5.24 14.84
N LEU A 156 2.39 5.69 16.09
CA LEU A 156 3.62 5.92 16.84
C LEU A 156 3.68 4.97 18.03
N ALA A 157 4.88 4.81 18.60
CA ALA A 157 5.12 3.99 19.80
C ALA A 157 4.44 2.61 19.69
N VAL A 158 3.64 2.23 20.70
CA VAL A 158 3.00 0.91 20.79
C VAL A 158 2.20 0.52 19.54
N GLY A 159 1.55 1.47 18.86
CA GLY A 159 0.81 1.15 17.64
C GLY A 159 1.72 0.72 16.48
N ARG A 160 2.92 1.31 16.39
CA ARG A 160 3.94 0.93 15.40
C ARG A 160 4.44 -0.48 15.66
N ASP A 161 4.76 -0.78 16.91
CA ASP A 161 5.26 -2.09 17.32
C ASP A 161 4.20 -3.17 17.05
N GLN A 162 2.93 -2.88 17.36
CA GLN A 162 1.83 -3.82 17.14
C GLN A 162 1.56 -4.10 15.66
N ILE A 163 1.55 -3.06 14.81
CA ILE A 163 1.26 -3.26 13.39
C ILE A 163 2.40 -4.01 12.68
N GLN A 164 3.65 -3.79 13.08
CA GLN A 164 4.81 -4.54 12.57
C GLN A 164 4.79 -6.00 13.05
N ALA A 165 4.41 -6.25 14.31
CA ALA A 165 4.23 -7.60 14.82
C ALA A 165 3.16 -8.38 14.04
N LEU A 166 1.99 -7.76 13.82
CA LEU A 166 0.93 -8.36 12.99
C LEU A 166 1.41 -8.66 11.57
N ALA A 167 2.09 -7.70 10.95
CA ALA A 167 2.64 -7.89 9.60
C ALA A 167 3.62 -9.06 9.53
N SER A 168 4.55 -9.16 10.50
CA SER A 168 5.53 -10.23 10.56
C SER A 168 4.93 -11.62 10.80
N LEU A 169 3.74 -11.70 11.43
CA LEU A 169 3.10 -12.96 11.78
C LEU A 169 2.12 -13.44 10.71
N LEU A 170 1.37 -12.51 10.11
CA LEU A 170 0.17 -12.83 9.33
C LEU A 170 0.36 -12.62 7.83
N TYR A 171 1.26 -11.72 7.43
CA TYR A 171 1.56 -11.45 6.02
C TYR A 171 3.04 -11.06 5.87
N PRO A 172 3.99 -11.94 6.29
CA PRO A 172 5.41 -11.63 6.34
C PRO A 172 6.04 -11.37 4.96
N ASP A 173 5.49 -12.00 3.92
CA ASP A 173 5.97 -11.87 2.54
C ASP A 173 5.20 -10.79 1.75
N GLY A 174 4.25 -10.10 2.38
CA GLY A 174 3.44 -9.07 1.76
C GLY A 174 4.22 -7.76 1.53
N PRO A 175 3.79 -6.91 0.56
CA PRO A 175 4.37 -5.59 0.28
C PRO A 175 3.98 -4.55 1.35
N ASN A 176 4.36 -4.83 2.59
CA ASN A 176 3.95 -4.15 3.79
C ASN A 176 4.35 -2.66 3.84
N ASP A 177 3.37 -1.77 3.91
CA ASP A 177 3.53 -0.33 4.13
C ASP A 177 3.60 0.00 5.64
N VAL A 178 4.47 -0.72 6.35
CA VAL A 178 4.74 -0.56 7.79
C VAL A 178 6.24 -0.52 8.10
N ALA A 179 7.00 0.02 7.15
CA ALA A 179 8.45 0.14 7.23
C ALA A 179 8.92 0.83 8.54
N PRO A 180 10.17 0.58 8.96
CA PRO A 180 10.79 1.30 10.08
C PRO A 180 10.69 2.82 9.90
N GLY A 181 10.46 3.54 11.00
CA GLY A 181 10.16 4.97 10.97
C GLY A 181 11.22 5.84 10.28
N VAL A 182 12.48 5.39 10.24
CA VAL A 182 13.60 6.06 9.56
C VAL A 182 13.37 6.28 8.06
N TYR A 183 12.53 5.47 7.40
CA TYR A 183 12.15 5.68 6.00
C TYR A 183 11.26 6.91 5.78
N ASN A 184 10.64 7.43 6.85
CA ASN A 184 9.81 8.63 6.80
C ASN A 184 10.63 9.93 6.95
N ASP A 185 11.94 9.84 7.19
CA ASP A 185 12.77 11.03 7.32
C ASP A 185 12.80 11.83 6.00
N PRO A 186 12.62 13.18 6.03
CA PRO A 186 12.62 13.99 4.82
C PRO A 186 13.91 13.89 4.00
N GLU A 187 15.04 13.74 4.69
CA GLU A 187 16.34 13.45 4.08
C GLU A 187 16.57 11.93 4.12
N VAL A 188 17.12 11.36 3.04
CA VAL A 188 17.45 9.93 2.99
C VAL A 188 18.67 9.68 3.88
N PRO A 189 18.55 8.93 4.98
CA PRO A 189 19.68 8.68 5.88
C PRO A 189 20.75 7.81 5.21
N ASP A 190 21.98 7.89 5.72
CA ASP A 190 23.11 7.10 5.20
C ASP A 190 22.93 5.59 5.46
N GLU A 191 22.30 5.24 6.59
CA GLU A 191 22.03 3.86 7.00
C GLU A 191 20.52 3.63 7.06
N LEU A 192 20.04 2.65 6.29
CA LEU A 192 18.66 2.21 6.25
C LEU A 192 18.56 0.71 6.52
N PRO A 193 17.62 0.25 7.36
CA PRO A 193 17.46 -1.17 7.66
C PRO A 193 16.88 -1.92 6.46
N ALA A 194 17.59 -2.94 5.97
CA ALA A 194 17.13 -3.75 4.85
C ALA A 194 16.19 -4.88 5.30
N SER A 195 15.32 -5.34 4.39
CA SER A 195 14.52 -6.56 4.60
C SER A 195 15.37 -7.83 4.40
N PRO A 196 15.10 -8.93 5.11
CA PRO A 196 14.12 -9.03 6.21
C PRO A 196 14.62 -8.33 7.48
N LEU A 197 13.69 -7.76 8.26
CA LEU A 197 13.99 -7.14 9.54
C LEU A 197 14.17 -8.20 10.63
N ASP A 198 15.17 -8.00 11.49
CA ASP A 198 15.42 -8.88 12.64
C ASP A 198 14.35 -8.67 13.73
N PRO A 199 13.75 -9.75 14.26
CA PRO A 199 12.78 -9.62 15.32
C PRO A 199 13.40 -9.00 16.58
N PRO A 200 12.60 -8.31 17.40
CA PRO A 200 13.09 -7.56 18.54
C PRO A 200 13.47 -8.52 19.67
N GLU A 201 14.62 -8.27 20.30
CA GLU A 201 15.07 -9.11 21.41
C GLU A 201 14.25 -8.84 22.69
N GLY A 202 13.62 -9.88 23.22
CA GLY A 202 13.17 -9.88 24.62
C GLY A 202 11.93 -9.04 24.94
N ALA A 203 11.06 -8.77 23.98
CA ALA A 203 9.78 -8.09 24.22
C ALA A 203 8.69 -9.08 24.70
N PRO A 204 8.30 -9.11 25.99
CA PRO A 204 7.12 -9.85 26.40
C PRO A 204 5.85 -9.11 25.97
N GLY A 205 4.97 -9.77 25.21
CA GLY A 205 3.64 -9.25 24.88
C GLY A 205 3.43 -9.01 23.39
N PHE A 206 2.49 -8.11 23.07
CA PHE A 206 2.10 -7.80 21.70
C PHE A 206 2.84 -6.53 21.22
N GLY A 207 3.90 -6.72 20.45
CA GLY A 207 4.71 -5.67 19.84
C GLY A 207 6.01 -6.22 19.22
N TYR A 208 6.49 -5.50 18.20
CA TYR A 208 7.84 -5.55 17.65
C TYR A 208 8.76 -4.57 18.44
#